data_AF-A0A7K1GR24-F1
#
_entry.id   AF-A0A7K1GR24-F1
#
_cell.length_a   1.000
_cell.length_b   1.000
_cell.length_c   1.000
_cell.angle_alpha   90.00
_cell.angle_beta   90.00
_cell.angle_gamma   90.00
#
_symmetry.space_group_name_H-M   'P 1'
#
loop_
_entity.id
_entity.type
_entity.pdbx_description
1 polymer ?
#
loop_
_entity_poly.entity_id
_entity_poly.type
_entity_poly.pdbx_seq_one_letter_code
_entity_poly.pdbx_strand_id
1 'polypeptide(L)'
;MKPFLFRRCSYFKACHSQKLTVDSRQPTADNQPGNQNLNFWWLRLFAVHQLLPSFNSAVNLREAYGVARQRHESGRPTIGLCMVMSIDGSTVVEGRSTLLSNPTDRDVIIALRAAADTIVVGAGTIREQMYTPPGKLGLRVGVVTRTANLDFESPLFRSGSGFLIMPQDAKKPDCDFEIEIIRAGQGDVDLQNAMSQLPGNFIQLEGGPMLNASMFAANLVDEINLTISPMVTGADSPRLSNGAPALHRDYEVAHVLEHDGFLFIRYLRKTS
;
A
#
# COMPACT_ATOMS: atom_id res chain seq x y z
N MET A 1 15.07 43.91 24.74
CA MET A 1 13.66 43.57 25.04
C MET A 1 12.75 44.67 24.50
N LYS A 2 11.98 44.37 23.46
CA LYS A 2 10.87 45.17 22.93
C LYS A 2 9.75 44.16 22.57
N PRO A 3 8.51 44.31 23.04
CA PRO A 3 7.45 43.36 22.73
C PRO A 3 6.75 43.76 21.42
N PHE A 4 6.56 42.79 20.51
CA PHE A 4 5.73 42.95 19.32
C PHE A 4 4.33 42.42 19.60
N LEU A 5 3.36 43.29 19.34
CA LEU A 5 1.93 43.17 19.63
C LEU A 5 1.26 42.30 18.54
N PHE A 6 0.67 41.16 18.91
CA PHE A 6 -0.17 40.36 18.02
C PHE A 6 -1.55 41.02 17.84
N ARG A 7 -1.86 41.49 16.62
CA ARG A 7 -3.22 41.89 16.24
C ARG A 7 -4.00 40.65 15.78
N ARG A 8 -5.07 40.31 16.51
CA ARG A 8 -6.12 39.38 16.09
C ARG A 8 -6.94 40.01 14.96
N CYS A 9 -7.12 39.30 13.86
CA CYS A 9 -8.05 39.67 12.80
C CYS A 9 -9.35 38.88 13.01
N SER A 10 -10.43 39.61 13.32
CA SER A 10 -11.77 39.08 13.54
C SER A 10 -12.63 39.43 12.32
N TYR A 11 -13.01 38.45 11.52
CA TYR A 11 -14.08 38.61 10.53
C TYR A 11 -15.03 37.42 10.62
N PHE A 12 -16.10 37.60 11.40
CA PHE A 12 -17.30 36.79 11.37
C PHE A 12 -18.47 37.76 11.42
N LYS A 13 -19.19 37.94 10.30
CA LYS A 13 -20.54 38.49 10.29
C LYS A 13 -21.32 38.03 9.06
N ALA A 14 -22.38 37.30 9.37
CA ALA A 14 -23.71 37.28 8.75
C ALA A 14 -23.83 36.99 7.25
N CYS A 15 -24.42 35.84 6.92
CA CYS A 15 -25.24 35.69 5.72
C CYS A 15 -26.66 35.28 6.11
N HIS A 16 -27.62 36.10 5.70
CA HIS A 16 -29.05 36.00 5.96
C HIS A 16 -29.70 34.87 5.16
N SER A 17 -30.70 34.24 5.79
CA SER A 17 -31.62 33.29 5.16
C SER A 17 -32.43 33.99 4.06
N GLN A 18 -32.31 33.56 2.81
CA GLN A 18 -33.30 33.84 1.77
C GLN A 18 -34.11 32.58 1.50
N LYS A 19 -35.40 32.64 1.87
CA LYS A 19 -36.43 31.66 1.50
C LYS A 19 -36.68 31.79 -0.01
N LEU A 20 -36.37 30.75 -0.77
CA LEU A 20 -36.83 30.61 -2.15
C LEU A 20 -38.31 30.24 -2.13
N THR A 21 -39.14 31.11 -2.70
CA THR A 21 -40.58 30.91 -2.89
C THR A 21 -40.76 30.38 -4.31
N VAL A 22 -41.32 29.17 -4.47
CA VAL A 22 -41.58 28.57 -5.78
C VAL A 22 -42.89 29.15 -6.32
N ASP A 23 -42.81 29.98 -7.38
CA ASP A 23 -43.97 30.47 -8.13
C ASP A 23 -44.46 29.34 -9.05
N SER A 24 -45.67 28.85 -8.77
CA SER A 24 -46.36 27.82 -9.55
C SER A 24 -47.13 28.47 -10.70
N ARG A 25 -46.50 28.56 -11.88
CA ARG A 25 -47.22 28.79 -13.14
C ARG A 25 -46.86 27.72 -14.15
N GLN A 26 -47.86 26.91 -14.52
CA GLN A 26 -47.79 25.95 -15.61
C GLN A 26 -47.72 26.70 -16.96
N PRO A 27 -46.85 26.30 -17.91
CA PRO A 27 -46.94 26.77 -19.28
C PRO A 27 -47.93 25.93 -20.08
N THR A 28 -48.88 26.59 -20.74
CA THR A 28 -49.79 26.02 -21.73
C THR A 28 -49.05 25.68 -23.02
N ALA A 29 -49.39 24.53 -23.61
CA ALA A 29 -48.88 24.05 -24.89
C ALA A 29 -49.37 24.92 -26.06
N ASP A 30 -48.48 25.30 -26.99
CA ASP A 30 -48.68 25.03 -28.43
C ASP A 30 -47.42 25.24 -29.30
N ASN A 31 -47.25 24.30 -30.24
CA ASN A 31 -46.68 24.34 -31.60
C ASN A 31 -45.20 24.69 -31.97
N GLN A 32 -44.54 23.63 -32.48
CA GLN A 32 -43.73 23.49 -33.71
C GLN A 32 -42.22 23.19 -33.60
N PRO A 33 -41.68 22.33 -34.49
CA PRO A 33 -40.53 21.46 -34.23
C PRO A 33 -39.24 22.02 -34.82
N GLY A 34 -38.21 22.14 -33.99
CA GLY A 34 -36.93 22.68 -34.42
C GLY A 34 -35.80 22.22 -33.52
N ASN A 35 -35.15 21.14 -33.92
CA ASN A 35 -33.74 20.86 -33.68
C ASN A 35 -33.28 20.94 -32.21
N GLN A 36 -33.50 19.87 -31.44
CA GLN A 36 -32.80 19.64 -30.17
C GLN A 36 -32.37 18.17 -30.09
N ASN A 37 -31.51 17.74 -31.02
CA ASN A 37 -30.52 16.71 -30.67
C ASN A 37 -29.45 17.37 -29.77
N LEU A 38 -29.89 17.82 -28.58
CA LEU A 38 -28.98 18.09 -27.49
C LEU A 38 -28.44 16.73 -27.07
N ASN A 39 -27.22 16.46 -27.50
CA ASN A 39 -26.41 15.34 -27.06
C ASN A 39 -26.53 15.18 -25.54
N PHE A 40 -27.36 14.24 -25.07
CA PHE A 40 -27.54 13.87 -23.67
C PHE A 40 -26.35 13.02 -23.14
N TRP A 41 -25.16 13.20 -23.71
CA TRP A 41 -23.96 12.43 -23.36
C TRP A 41 -23.30 12.92 -22.05
N TRP A 42 -23.72 14.07 -21.51
CA TRP A 42 -23.07 14.74 -20.36
C TRP A 42 -23.64 14.37 -18.97
N LEU A 43 -24.71 13.56 -18.89
CA LEU A 43 -25.45 13.34 -17.63
C LEU A 43 -25.50 11.88 -17.16
N ARG A 44 -24.55 11.04 -17.57
CA ARG A 44 -24.24 9.82 -16.80
C ARG A 44 -23.08 10.12 -15.87
N LEU A 45 -23.33 10.94 -14.86
CA LEU A 45 -22.44 11.01 -13.72
C LEU A 45 -22.51 9.65 -13.00
N PHE A 46 -21.36 9.04 -12.77
CA PHE A 46 -21.27 7.85 -11.93
C PHE A 46 -21.72 8.19 -10.51
N ALA A 47 -22.27 7.22 -9.80
CA ALA A 47 -22.49 7.36 -8.36
C ALA A 47 -21.12 7.49 -7.66
N VAL A 48 -20.96 8.54 -6.85
CA VAL A 48 -19.77 8.79 -6.03
C VAL A 48 -20.17 8.72 -4.57
N HIS A 49 -19.35 8.07 -3.74
CA HIS A 49 -19.59 7.94 -2.31
C HIS A 49 -18.73 8.94 -1.54
N GLN A 50 -19.37 9.84 -0.79
CA GLN A 50 -18.69 10.70 0.18
C GLN A 50 -18.46 9.93 1.48
N LEU A 51 -17.20 9.79 1.90
CA LEU A 51 -16.83 9.07 3.14
C LEU A 51 -16.61 9.99 4.36
N LEU A 52 -16.43 11.29 4.15
CA LEU A 52 -16.23 12.30 5.20
C LEU A 52 -17.08 13.54 4.93
N PRO A 53 -17.64 14.23 5.95
CA PRO A 53 -17.37 14.05 7.38
C PRO A 53 -18.19 12.95 8.06
N SER A 54 -19.13 12.31 7.36
CA SER A 54 -19.97 11.25 7.92
C SER A 54 -19.36 9.87 7.64
N PHE A 55 -18.91 9.18 8.70
CA PHE A 55 -18.37 7.81 8.67
C PHE A 55 -19.03 6.98 9.79
N ASN A 56 -19.05 5.64 9.63
CA ASN A 56 -19.49 4.72 10.67
C ASN A 56 -18.33 4.33 11.62
N SER A 57 -18.70 3.92 12.84
CA SER A 57 -17.94 3.40 14.02
C SER A 57 -16.42 3.14 13.95
N ALA A 58 -15.80 3.12 15.14
CA ALA A 58 -14.42 2.67 15.34
C ALA A 58 -14.16 1.28 14.74
N VAL A 59 -13.03 1.12 14.05
CA VAL A 59 -12.61 -0.12 13.37
C VAL A 59 -11.45 -0.76 14.12
N ASN A 60 -11.53 -2.06 14.36
CA ASN A 60 -10.39 -2.83 14.85
C ASN A 60 -9.48 -3.22 13.68
N LEU A 61 -8.26 -2.69 13.64
CA LEU A 61 -7.31 -2.97 12.55
C LEU A 61 -6.94 -4.45 12.43
N ARG A 62 -6.91 -5.19 13.56
CA ARG A 62 -6.66 -6.64 13.51
C ARG A 62 -7.78 -7.39 12.80
N GLU A 63 -9.02 -6.96 12.96
CA GLU A 63 -10.16 -7.57 12.24
C GLU A 63 -10.16 -7.14 10.77
N ALA A 64 -9.93 -5.85 10.49
CA ALA A 64 -9.94 -5.30 9.14
C ALA A 64 -8.84 -5.90 8.24
N TYR A 65 -7.64 -6.13 8.79
CA TYR A 65 -6.51 -6.69 8.05
C TYR A 65 -6.28 -8.18 8.30
N GLY A 66 -6.88 -8.77 9.34
CA GLY A 66 -6.77 -10.19 9.71
C GLY A 66 -7.66 -11.15 8.91
N VAL A 67 -8.25 -10.69 7.80
CA VAL A 67 -9.09 -11.51 6.92
C VAL A 67 -8.30 -12.74 6.45
N ALA A 68 -8.90 -13.92 6.49
CA ALA A 68 -8.25 -15.13 5.99
C ALA A 68 -8.03 -15.04 4.47
N ARG A 69 -6.81 -15.37 4.02
CA ARG A 69 -6.50 -15.57 2.59
C ARG A 69 -6.39 -17.07 2.31
N GLN A 70 -6.52 -17.42 1.04
CA GLN A 70 -6.31 -18.77 0.54
C GLN A 70 -5.13 -18.78 -0.43
N ARG A 71 -4.52 -19.95 -0.64
CA ARG A 71 -3.63 -20.12 -1.79
C ARG A 71 -4.45 -20.05 -3.08
N HIS A 72 -3.80 -19.61 -4.15
CA HIS A 72 -4.34 -19.73 -5.49
C HIS A 72 -4.38 -21.20 -5.92
N GLU A 73 -5.22 -21.53 -6.89
CA GLU A 73 -5.29 -22.88 -7.48
C GLU A 73 -3.94 -23.34 -8.06
N SER A 74 -3.12 -22.40 -8.54
CA SER A 74 -1.73 -22.63 -8.97
C SER A 74 -0.80 -23.06 -7.83
N GLY A 75 -1.28 -23.08 -6.59
CA GLY A 75 -0.53 -23.49 -5.44
C GLY A 75 0.36 -22.40 -4.85
N ARG A 76 0.36 -21.15 -5.33
CA ARG A 76 1.07 -20.03 -4.66
C ARG A 76 0.24 -19.37 -3.56
N PRO A 77 0.84 -18.81 -2.49
CA PRO A 77 0.09 -18.00 -1.53
C PRO A 77 -0.50 -16.74 -2.15
N THR A 78 -1.52 -16.18 -1.50
CA THR A 78 -1.95 -14.81 -1.77
C THR A 78 -0.87 -13.84 -1.29
N ILE A 79 -0.57 -12.82 -2.08
CA ILE A 79 0.51 -11.86 -1.78
C ILE A 79 -0.09 -10.47 -1.60
N GLY A 80 0.07 -9.91 -0.41
CA GLY A 80 -0.35 -8.55 -0.09
C GLY A 80 0.84 -7.61 0.06
N LEU A 81 0.92 -6.61 -0.81
CA LEU A 81 1.88 -5.51 -0.66
C LEU A 81 1.46 -4.61 0.50
N CYS A 82 2.42 -4.20 1.34
CA CYS A 82 2.22 -3.23 2.42
C CYS A 82 3.18 -2.05 2.21
N MET A 83 2.66 -0.85 1.99
CA MET A 83 3.46 0.35 1.73
C MET A 83 2.86 1.60 2.36
N VAL A 84 3.72 2.55 2.72
CA VAL A 84 3.34 3.93 3.06
C VAL A 84 3.90 4.87 1.99
N MET A 85 3.12 5.89 1.63
CA MET A 85 3.55 6.97 0.74
C MET A 85 3.02 8.34 1.17
N SER A 86 3.64 9.41 0.70
CA SER A 86 3.11 10.77 0.76
C SER A 86 1.94 10.98 -0.22
N ILE A 87 1.22 12.11 -0.10
CA ILE A 87 0.13 12.49 -1.02
C ILE A 87 0.63 12.55 -2.48
N ASP A 88 1.86 12.99 -2.69
CA ASP A 88 2.51 13.09 -4.00
C ASP A 88 3.26 11.80 -4.42
N GLY A 89 3.12 10.72 -3.66
CA GLY A 89 3.49 9.36 -4.07
C GLY A 89 4.93 8.94 -3.76
N SER A 90 5.65 9.70 -2.93
CA SER A 90 6.97 9.30 -2.44
C SER A 90 6.86 8.24 -1.35
N THR A 91 7.69 7.20 -1.41
CA THR A 91 7.77 6.15 -0.37
C THR A 91 8.84 6.41 0.68
N VAL A 92 9.56 7.53 0.59
CA VAL A 92 10.61 7.91 1.55
C VAL A 92 10.63 9.42 1.79
N VAL A 93 11.04 9.82 2.98
CA VAL A 93 11.50 11.18 3.29
C VAL A 93 12.94 11.06 3.74
N GLU A 94 13.85 11.80 3.11
CA GLU A 94 15.29 11.75 3.44
C GLU A 94 15.85 10.32 3.43
N GLY A 95 15.39 9.50 2.48
CA GLY A 95 15.79 8.09 2.34
C GLY A 95 15.16 7.12 3.34
N ARG A 96 14.21 7.57 4.17
CA ARG A 96 13.56 6.75 5.22
C ARG A 96 12.04 6.74 5.05
N SER A 97 11.45 5.54 5.03
CA SER A 97 9.98 5.39 5.04
C SER A 97 9.38 5.68 6.42
N THR A 98 10.13 5.50 7.50
CA THR A 98 9.65 5.70 8.88
C THR A 98 9.21 7.13 9.19
N LEU A 99 9.73 8.11 8.44
CA LEU A 99 9.36 9.52 8.54
C LEU A 99 8.00 9.83 7.90
N LEU A 100 7.47 8.95 7.05
CA LEU A 100 6.12 9.04 6.51
C LEU A 100 5.06 8.44 7.43
N SER A 101 5.48 7.64 8.41
CA SER A 101 4.61 6.76 9.22
C SER A 101 4.13 7.43 10.51
N ASN A 102 3.02 6.95 11.06
CA ASN A 102 2.51 7.30 12.39
C ASN A 102 2.25 6.02 13.24
N PRO A 103 1.87 6.13 14.52
CA PRO A 103 1.55 4.94 15.33
C PRO A 103 0.47 4.04 14.71
N THR A 104 -0.57 4.61 14.10
CA THR A 104 -1.67 3.83 13.48
C THR A 104 -1.20 3.03 12.27
N ASP A 105 -0.31 3.59 11.43
CA ASP A 105 0.35 2.88 10.33
C ASP A 105 1.21 1.70 10.84
N ARG A 106 1.87 1.88 11.99
CA ARG A 106 2.59 0.80 12.66
C ARG A 106 1.64 -0.29 13.17
N ASP A 107 0.43 0.07 13.60
CA ASP A 107 -0.58 -0.91 13.98
C ASP A 107 -1.12 -1.68 12.76
N VAL A 108 -1.23 -1.04 11.59
CA VAL A 108 -1.58 -1.71 10.32
C VAL A 108 -0.53 -2.74 9.94
N ILE A 109 0.76 -2.39 9.92
CA ILE A 109 1.81 -3.36 9.59
C ILE A 109 1.87 -4.51 10.61
N ILE A 110 1.64 -4.24 11.91
CA ILE A 110 1.54 -5.28 12.93
C ILE A 110 0.34 -6.20 12.70
N ALA A 111 -0.82 -5.65 12.33
CA ALA A 111 -2.01 -6.44 12.03
C ALA A 111 -1.81 -7.34 10.81
N LEU A 112 -1.17 -6.82 9.75
CA LEU A 112 -0.81 -7.60 8.56
C LEU A 112 0.21 -8.71 8.91
N ARG A 113 1.23 -8.40 9.72
CA ARG A 113 2.23 -9.40 10.14
C ARG A 113 1.63 -10.49 11.01
N ALA A 114 0.61 -10.15 11.81
CA ALA A 114 -0.14 -11.14 12.56
C ALA A 114 -0.89 -12.12 11.63
N ALA A 115 -1.42 -11.63 10.51
CA ALA A 115 -2.11 -12.44 9.50
C ALA A 115 -1.17 -13.22 8.58
N ALA A 116 0.07 -12.75 8.37
CA ALA A 116 1.05 -13.34 7.47
C ALA A 116 1.58 -14.69 7.95
N ASP A 117 1.84 -15.59 7.00
CA ASP A 117 2.57 -16.84 7.23
C ASP A 117 4.05 -16.69 6.87
N THR A 118 4.39 -15.72 6.01
CA THR A 118 5.75 -15.35 5.65
C THR A 118 5.80 -13.88 5.28
N ILE A 119 6.88 -13.19 5.65
CA ILE A 119 7.18 -11.85 5.14
C ILE A 119 8.21 -11.98 4.02
N VAL A 120 8.04 -11.23 2.93
CA VAL A 120 9.02 -11.12 1.85
C VAL A 120 9.47 -9.68 1.72
N VAL A 121 10.78 -9.47 1.63
CA VAL A 121 11.40 -8.14 1.58
C VAL A 121 12.64 -8.17 0.69
N GLY A 122 12.96 -7.03 0.08
CA GLY A 122 14.15 -6.90 -0.76
C GLY A 122 15.42 -6.63 0.07
N ALA A 123 16.57 -7.12 -0.40
CA ALA A 123 17.86 -6.85 0.26
C ALA A 123 18.21 -5.36 0.39
N GLY A 124 17.72 -4.49 -0.49
CA GLY A 124 17.88 -3.04 -0.38
C GLY A 124 17.29 -2.51 0.93
N THR A 125 16.02 -2.84 1.18
CA THR A 125 15.32 -2.46 2.41
C THR A 125 16.02 -2.99 3.66
N ILE A 126 16.53 -4.25 3.63
CA ILE A 126 17.27 -4.84 4.76
C ILE A 126 18.58 -4.08 5.06
N ARG A 127 19.26 -3.56 4.05
CA ARG A 127 20.51 -2.79 4.27
C ARG A 127 20.26 -1.38 4.77
N GLU A 128 19.19 -0.74 4.28
CA GLU A 128 18.90 0.67 4.53
C GLU A 128 18.13 0.88 5.84
N GLN A 129 17.44 -0.15 6.33
CA GLN A 129 16.55 -0.06 7.49
C GLN A 129 16.92 -1.11 8.53
N MET A 130 16.82 -0.73 9.82
CA MET A 130 16.98 -1.67 10.92
C MET A 130 15.77 -2.61 10.96
N TYR A 131 15.92 -3.79 10.35
CA TYR A 131 14.88 -4.81 10.35
C TYR A 131 15.06 -5.74 11.55
N THR A 132 14.05 -5.78 12.42
CA THR A 132 14.07 -6.63 13.62
C THR A 132 13.29 -7.93 13.39
N PRO A 133 13.55 -8.98 14.19
CA PRO A 133 12.73 -10.18 14.18
C PRO A 133 11.24 -9.85 14.38
N PRO A 134 10.33 -10.50 13.65
CA PRO A 134 8.91 -10.29 13.82
C PRO A 134 8.44 -10.75 15.20
N GLY A 135 7.45 -10.04 15.78
CA GLY A 135 6.90 -10.39 17.09
C GLY A 135 6.01 -11.64 17.10
N LYS A 136 5.51 -12.10 15.93
CA LYS A 136 4.73 -13.34 15.80
C LYS A 136 5.70 -14.52 15.82
N LEU A 137 5.55 -15.41 16.82
CA LEU A 137 6.37 -16.61 16.94
C LEU A 137 6.28 -17.47 15.67
N GLY A 138 7.42 -17.87 15.14
CA GLY A 138 7.52 -18.70 13.94
C GLY A 138 7.31 -17.96 12.61
N LEU A 139 6.98 -16.66 12.63
CA LEU A 139 6.95 -15.87 11.39
C LEU A 139 8.38 -15.64 10.90
N ARG A 140 8.62 -15.95 9.62
CA ARG A 140 9.94 -15.85 8.99
C ARG A 140 9.96 -14.81 7.88
N VAL A 141 11.14 -14.31 7.58
CA VAL A 141 11.39 -13.21 6.65
C VAL A 141 12.29 -13.70 5.51
N GLY A 142 11.73 -13.81 4.32
CA GLY A 142 12.45 -14.15 3.09
C GLY A 142 13.06 -12.91 2.46
N VAL A 143 14.38 -12.86 2.42
CA VAL A 143 15.11 -11.73 1.83
C VAL A 143 15.47 -12.05 0.38
N VAL A 144 14.85 -11.32 -0.55
CA VAL A 144 15.13 -11.46 -1.99
C VAL A 144 16.45 -10.77 -2.32
N THR A 145 17.41 -11.54 -2.82
CA THR A 145 18.77 -11.06 -3.11
C THR A 145 19.45 -11.86 -4.22
N ARG A 146 20.30 -11.22 -5.02
CA ARG A 146 21.14 -11.89 -6.02
C ARG A 146 22.55 -12.20 -5.50
N THR A 147 23.02 -11.46 -4.49
CA THR A 147 24.42 -11.49 -4.06
C THR A 147 24.61 -11.90 -2.61
N ALA A 148 23.53 -11.89 -1.82
CA ALA A 148 23.58 -12.04 -0.36
C ALA A 148 24.51 -11.04 0.34
N ASN A 149 24.78 -9.87 -0.26
CA ASN A 149 25.49 -8.77 0.41
C ASN A 149 24.60 -8.15 1.50
N LEU A 150 24.67 -8.75 2.69
CA LEU A 150 23.81 -8.52 3.85
C LEU A 150 24.64 -8.65 5.13
N ASP A 151 24.20 -8.00 6.20
CA ASP A 151 24.78 -8.16 7.53
C ASP A 151 24.15 -9.36 8.24
N PHE A 152 24.84 -10.50 8.23
CA PHE A 152 24.41 -11.74 8.89
C PHE A 152 24.56 -11.71 10.43
N GLU A 153 25.22 -10.68 10.99
CA GLU A 153 25.24 -10.44 12.44
C GLU A 153 23.98 -9.73 12.94
N SER A 154 23.16 -9.20 12.02
CA SER A 154 21.96 -8.46 12.40
C SER A 154 20.97 -9.34 13.19
N PRO A 155 20.14 -8.73 14.07
CA PRO A 155 19.16 -9.48 14.87
C PRO A 155 18.21 -10.35 14.05
N LEU A 156 17.88 -9.94 12.81
CA LEU A 156 17.04 -10.71 11.92
C LEU A 156 17.61 -12.11 11.64
N PHE A 157 18.89 -12.20 11.27
CA PHE A 157 19.51 -13.48 10.93
C PHE A 157 19.96 -14.25 12.17
N ARG A 158 20.56 -13.57 13.17
CA ARG A 158 21.00 -14.22 14.42
C ARG A 158 19.84 -14.83 15.22
N SER A 159 18.62 -14.30 15.09
CA SER A 159 17.43 -14.92 15.69
C SER A 159 16.92 -16.18 14.98
N GLY A 160 17.43 -16.49 13.78
CA GLY A 160 16.91 -17.56 12.90
C GLY A 160 15.64 -17.20 12.14
N SER A 161 15.16 -15.96 12.25
CA SER A 161 13.92 -15.51 11.58
C SER A 161 14.13 -15.22 10.10
N GLY A 162 15.36 -14.86 9.69
CA GLY A 162 15.71 -14.56 8.30
C GLY A 162 16.11 -15.80 7.49
N PHE A 163 15.69 -15.86 6.23
CA PHE A 163 16.18 -16.78 5.21
C PHE A 163 16.33 -16.05 3.87
N LEU A 164 16.98 -16.69 2.88
CA LEU A 164 17.26 -16.04 1.59
C LEU A 164 16.42 -16.62 0.46
N ILE A 165 16.11 -15.76 -0.52
CA ILE A 165 15.52 -16.13 -1.80
C ILE A 165 16.48 -15.65 -2.88
N MET A 166 17.10 -16.59 -3.62
CA MET A 166 18.23 -16.32 -4.51
C MET A 166 18.16 -17.10 -5.83
N PRO A 167 18.84 -16.64 -6.89
CA PRO A 167 19.07 -17.44 -8.10
C PRO A 167 19.84 -18.73 -7.78
N GLN A 168 19.65 -19.79 -8.57
CA GLN A 168 20.32 -21.08 -8.39
C GLN A 168 21.84 -21.00 -8.52
N ASP A 169 22.31 -20.15 -9.43
CA ASP A 169 23.72 -19.93 -9.77
C ASP A 169 24.41 -18.89 -8.86
N ALA A 170 23.68 -18.23 -7.97
CA ALA A 170 24.27 -17.27 -7.05
C ALA A 170 25.10 -17.98 -5.96
N LYS A 171 26.30 -17.44 -5.68
CA LYS A 171 27.21 -17.96 -4.65
C LYS A 171 26.51 -18.14 -3.29
N LYS A 172 26.84 -19.21 -2.55
CA LYS A 172 26.39 -19.37 -1.15
C LYS A 172 26.87 -18.16 -0.32
N PRO A 173 26.04 -17.59 0.56
CA PRO A 173 26.47 -16.57 1.50
C PRO A 173 27.64 -17.06 2.35
N ASP A 174 28.51 -16.13 2.71
CA ASP A 174 29.62 -16.36 3.63
C ASP A 174 29.15 -15.99 5.05
N CYS A 175 28.67 -16.98 5.79
CA CYS A 175 28.20 -16.84 7.17
C CYS A 175 28.61 -18.07 8.00
N ASP A 176 28.77 -17.91 9.30
CA ASP A 176 29.24 -18.93 10.25
C ASP A 176 28.13 -19.91 10.71
N PHE A 177 26.94 -19.82 10.12
CA PHE A 177 25.80 -20.72 10.38
C PHE A 177 25.15 -21.19 9.07
N GLU A 178 24.40 -22.30 9.14
CA GLU A 178 23.57 -22.73 8.03
C GLU A 178 22.34 -21.85 7.90
N ILE A 179 22.23 -21.18 6.75
CA ILE A 179 21.09 -20.35 6.39
C ILE A 179 20.25 -21.06 5.33
N GLU A 180 18.94 -21.09 5.53
CA GLU A 180 18.02 -21.61 4.54
C GLU A 180 17.97 -20.69 3.31
N ILE A 181 17.98 -21.31 2.13
CA ILE A 181 17.94 -20.58 0.86
C ILE A 181 16.94 -21.25 -0.08
N ILE A 182 15.90 -20.51 -0.47
CA ILE A 182 15.06 -20.86 -1.59
C ILE A 182 15.77 -20.45 -2.88
N ARG A 183 16.00 -21.44 -3.75
CA ARG A 183 16.70 -21.24 -5.01
C ARG A 183 15.71 -21.28 -6.18
N ALA A 184 15.61 -20.18 -6.93
CA ALA A 184 14.69 -20.07 -8.05
C ALA A 184 15.26 -19.14 -9.13
N GLY A 185 15.25 -19.59 -10.39
CA GLY A 185 15.82 -18.86 -11.52
C GLY A 185 17.34 -18.99 -11.67
N GLN A 186 17.87 -18.44 -12.76
CA GLN A 186 19.32 -18.33 -13.05
C GLN A 186 19.63 -16.90 -13.46
N GLY A 187 20.73 -16.33 -12.97
CA GLY A 187 21.11 -14.93 -13.14
C GLY A 187 20.26 -13.94 -12.35
N ASP A 188 18.94 -14.15 -12.32
CA ASP A 188 17.97 -13.43 -11.50
C ASP A 188 16.98 -14.38 -10.81
N VAL A 189 16.24 -13.86 -9.83
CA VAL A 189 15.26 -14.63 -9.07
C VAL A 189 14.00 -14.83 -9.91
N ASP A 190 13.65 -16.09 -10.17
CA ASP A 190 12.31 -16.44 -10.68
C ASP A 190 11.30 -16.27 -9.54
N LEU A 191 10.66 -15.11 -9.49
CA LEU A 191 9.72 -14.75 -8.42
C LEU A 191 8.48 -15.64 -8.40
N GLN A 192 7.98 -16.10 -9.55
CA GLN A 192 6.79 -16.94 -9.58
C GLN A 192 7.07 -18.28 -8.90
N ASN A 193 8.18 -18.92 -9.31
CA ASN A 193 8.62 -20.17 -8.70
C ASN A 193 8.99 -19.97 -7.23
N ALA A 194 9.76 -18.92 -6.89
CA ALA A 194 10.14 -18.63 -5.51
C ALA A 194 8.92 -18.49 -4.59
N MET A 195 7.91 -17.72 -4.99
CA MET A 195 6.71 -17.53 -4.16
C MET A 195 5.87 -18.80 -4.02
N SER A 196 5.84 -19.68 -5.04
CA SER A 196 5.14 -20.97 -4.93
C SER A 196 5.75 -21.93 -3.92
N GLN A 197 7.07 -21.82 -3.67
CA GLN A 197 7.79 -22.64 -2.68
C GLN A 197 7.54 -22.20 -1.24
N LEU A 198 7.04 -20.98 -1.03
CA LEU A 198 6.79 -20.44 0.32
C LEU A 198 5.58 -21.12 0.99
N PRO A 199 5.65 -21.38 2.30
CA PRO A 199 4.57 -22.02 3.04
C PRO A 199 3.39 -21.07 3.28
N GLY A 200 2.28 -21.62 3.77
CA GLY A 200 1.12 -20.84 4.24
C GLY A 200 0.20 -20.32 3.12
N ASN A 201 -0.75 -19.48 3.50
CA ASN A 201 -1.76 -18.95 2.60
C ASN A 201 -1.51 -17.47 2.26
N PHE A 202 -0.79 -16.74 3.12
CA PHE A 202 -0.57 -15.32 2.97
C PHE A 202 0.90 -14.91 3.12
N ILE A 203 1.41 -14.26 2.07
CA ILE A 203 2.69 -13.56 2.09
C ILE A 203 2.42 -12.07 2.25
N GLN A 204 3.04 -11.47 3.26
CA GLN A 204 3.15 -10.01 3.33
C GLN A 204 4.41 -9.57 2.61
N LEU A 205 4.24 -8.80 1.54
CA LEU A 205 5.31 -8.18 0.80
C LEU A 205 5.60 -6.79 1.40
N GLU A 206 6.77 -6.64 2.03
CA GLU A 206 7.30 -5.38 2.58
C GLU A 206 8.44 -4.87 1.67
N GLY A 207 8.24 -4.97 0.36
CA GLY A 207 9.28 -4.73 -0.64
C GLY A 207 9.60 -3.26 -0.86
N GLY A 208 10.87 -2.97 -1.15
CA GLY A 208 11.28 -1.68 -1.70
C GLY A 208 10.80 -1.50 -3.14
N PRO A 209 10.88 -0.27 -3.70
CA PRO A 209 10.34 0.08 -5.01
C PRO A 209 10.74 -0.85 -6.17
N MET A 210 11.98 -1.36 -6.16
CA MET A 210 12.48 -2.28 -7.19
C MET A 210 11.89 -3.69 -7.06
N LEU A 211 11.78 -4.23 -5.84
CA LEU A 211 11.15 -5.54 -5.64
C LEU A 211 9.66 -5.46 -5.99
N ASN A 212 9.00 -4.38 -5.59
CA ASN A 212 7.60 -4.14 -5.94
C ASN A 212 7.42 -4.13 -7.46
N ALA A 213 8.31 -3.44 -8.20
CA ALA A 213 8.28 -3.44 -9.65
C ALA A 213 8.38 -4.84 -10.27
N SER A 214 9.33 -5.67 -9.79
CA SER A 214 9.46 -7.04 -10.27
C SER A 214 8.25 -7.91 -9.92
N MET A 215 7.67 -7.74 -8.72
CA MET A 215 6.45 -8.47 -8.29
C MET A 215 5.22 -8.07 -9.13
N PHE A 216 5.09 -6.80 -9.50
CA PHE A 216 4.04 -6.38 -10.44
C PHE A 216 4.28 -6.89 -11.85
N ALA A 217 5.52 -6.83 -12.35
CA ALA A 217 5.87 -7.36 -13.66
C ALA A 217 5.58 -8.87 -13.77
N ALA A 218 5.84 -9.62 -12.70
CA ALA A 218 5.53 -11.04 -12.58
C ALA A 218 4.03 -11.33 -12.31
N ASN A 219 3.19 -10.30 -12.20
CA ASN A 219 1.76 -10.38 -11.90
C ASN A 219 1.44 -11.05 -10.55
N LEU A 220 2.25 -10.83 -9.52
CA LEU A 220 2.15 -11.55 -8.24
C LEU A 220 1.40 -10.80 -7.12
N VAL A 221 1.22 -9.47 -7.20
CA VAL A 221 0.60 -8.66 -6.13
C VAL A 221 -0.94 -8.75 -6.15
N ASP A 222 -1.53 -9.56 -5.29
CA ASP A 222 -2.98 -9.78 -5.22
C ASP A 222 -3.71 -8.69 -4.43
N GLU A 223 -3.08 -8.18 -3.38
CA GLU A 223 -3.61 -7.10 -2.55
C GLU A 223 -2.60 -5.95 -2.42
N ILE A 224 -3.08 -4.72 -2.29
CA ILE A 224 -2.26 -3.56 -1.94
C ILE A 224 -2.87 -2.92 -0.70
N ASN A 225 -2.12 -2.93 0.39
CA ASN A 225 -2.41 -2.23 1.64
C ASN A 225 -1.55 -0.98 1.65
N LEU A 226 -2.17 0.15 1.34
CA LEU A 226 -1.50 1.43 1.12
C LEU A 226 -1.91 2.42 2.19
N THR A 227 -0.91 2.91 2.93
CA THR A 227 -1.06 4.07 3.78
C THR A 227 -0.68 5.32 3.01
N ILE A 228 -1.57 6.31 2.97
CA ILE A 228 -1.28 7.66 2.48
C ILE A 228 -1.09 8.57 3.69
N SER A 229 0.15 9.01 3.88
CA SER A 229 0.55 10.02 4.84
C SER A 229 0.09 11.39 4.35
N PRO A 230 -0.46 12.28 5.22
CA PRO A 230 -0.89 13.63 4.87
C PRO A 230 0.30 14.60 4.68
N MET A 231 1.38 14.11 4.06
CA MET A 231 2.59 14.85 3.77
C MET A 231 2.73 15.05 2.26
N VAL A 232 3.39 16.14 1.87
CA VAL A 232 3.90 16.37 0.52
C VAL A 232 5.40 16.48 0.63
N THR A 233 6.14 15.64 -0.09
CA THR A 233 7.60 15.54 0.06
C THR A 233 8.35 16.21 -1.08
N GLY A 234 7.75 16.25 -2.27
CA GLY A 234 8.37 16.68 -3.50
C GLY A 234 9.58 15.81 -3.89
N ALA A 235 10.46 16.43 -4.69
CA ALA A 235 11.67 15.85 -5.25
C ALA A 235 11.44 14.61 -6.15
N ASP A 236 12.50 14.14 -6.80
CA ASP A 236 12.48 12.90 -7.58
C ASP A 236 12.64 11.68 -6.65
N SER A 237 11.64 11.52 -5.77
CA SER A 237 11.61 10.44 -4.79
C SER A 237 10.98 9.17 -5.39
N PRO A 238 11.39 7.98 -4.94
CA PRO A 238 10.86 6.74 -5.48
C PRO A 238 9.35 6.61 -5.21
N ARG A 239 8.64 6.14 -6.25
CA ARG A 239 7.24 5.72 -6.16
C ARG A 239 7.12 4.31 -5.57
N LEU A 240 5.89 3.91 -5.26
CA LEU A 240 5.52 2.56 -4.81
C LEU A 240 6.17 1.44 -5.63
N SER A 241 6.27 1.63 -6.95
CA SER A 241 6.96 0.77 -7.89
C SER A 241 7.88 1.63 -8.76
N ASN A 242 9.15 1.27 -8.84
CA ASN A 242 10.14 1.97 -9.66
C ASN A 242 10.82 1.01 -10.63
N GLY A 243 10.80 1.33 -11.92
CA GLY A 243 11.37 0.48 -12.98
C GLY A 243 10.46 -0.64 -13.50
N ALA A 244 9.17 -0.65 -13.11
CA ALA A 244 8.21 -1.58 -13.70
C ALA A 244 7.92 -1.24 -15.17
N PRO A 245 7.56 -2.24 -16.00
CA PRO A 245 7.00 -1.97 -17.34
C PRO A 245 5.68 -1.19 -17.22
N ALA A 246 5.10 -0.78 -18.36
CA ALA A 246 3.73 -0.27 -18.34
C ALA A 246 2.79 -1.38 -17.83
N LEU A 247 2.10 -1.11 -16.72
CA LEU A 247 1.20 -2.05 -16.07
C LEU A 247 -0.23 -1.54 -16.21
N HIS A 248 -1.12 -2.41 -16.67
CA HIS A 248 -2.56 -2.19 -16.65
C HIS A 248 -3.17 -3.31 -15.82
N ARG A 249 -3.50 -3.01 -14.57
CA ARG A 249 -4.13 -3.93 -13.63
C ARG A 249 -5.23 -3.21 -12.89
N ASP A 250 -6.40 -3.82 -12.87
CA ASP A 250 -7.53 -3.28 -12.16
C ASP A 250 -7.55 -3.83 -10.75
N TYR A 251 -7.65 -2.92 -9.79
CA TYR A 251 -7.92 -3.21 -8.40
C TYR A 251 -9.27 -2.58 -8.03
N GLU A 252 -9.90 -3.14 -7.01
CA GLU A 252 -11.08 -2.60 -6.37
C GLU A 252 -10.79 -2.25 -4.91
N VAL A 253 -11.43 -1.20 -4.41
CA VAL A 253 -11.29 -0.78 -3.02
C VAL A 253 -12.08 -1.73 -2.13
N ALA A 254 -11.41 -2.45 -1.25
CA ALA A 254 -12.06 -3.27 -0.22
C ALA A 254 -12.43 -2.44 1.01
N HIS A 255 -11.56 -1.51 1.43
CA HIS A 255 -11.89 -0.52 2.45
C HIS A 255 -11.00 0.73 2.34
N VAL A 256 -11.49 1.81 2.94
CA VAL A 256 -10.74 3.03 3.24
C VAL A 256 -10.97 3.34 4.71
N LEU A 257 -9.91 3.43 5.49
CA LEU A 257 -9.93 3.83 6.89
C LEU A 257 -9.19 5.16 7.04
N GLU A 258 -9.56 5.95 8.05
CA GLU A 258 -8.95 7.24 8.33
C GLU A 258 -8.57 7.35 9.80
N HIS A 259 -7.41 7.94 10.08
CA HIS A 259 -7.00 8.37 11.42
C HIS A 259 -5.95 9.48 11.34
N ASP A 260 -6.18 10.62 11.97
CA ASP A 260 -5.28 11.78 12.00
C ASP A 260 -4.83 12.26 10.60
N GLY A 261 -5.72 12.20 9.62
CA GLY A 261 -5.46 12.59 8.23
C GLY A 261 -4.72 11.54 7.41
N PHE A 262 -4.30 10.42 8.00
CA PHE A 262 -3.79 9.28 7.26
C PHE A 262 -4.95 8.50 6.66
N LEU A 263 -4.78 8.05 5.41
CA LEU A 263 -5.70 7.11 4.77
C LEU A 263 -5.06 5.73 4.72
N PHE A 264 -5.76 4.71 5.21
CA PHE A 264 -5.35 3.31 5.11
C PHE A 264 -6.28 2.60 4.14
N ILE A 265 -5.77 2.30 2.95
CA ILE A 265 -6.57 1.81 1.84
C ILE A 265 -6.15 0.38 1.53
N ARG A 266 -7.13 -0.52 1.45
CA ARG A 266 -6.91 -1.88 0.96
C ARG A 266 -7.55 -2.03 -0.40
N TYR A 267 -6.72 -2.42 -1.36
CA TYR A 267 -7.11 -2.74 -2.72
C TYR A 267 -6.98 -4.25 -2.94
N LEU A 268 -7.96 -4.84 -3.60
CA LEU A 268 -7.93 -6.24 -4.05
C LEU A 268 -7.87 -6.26 -5.57
N ARG A 269 -7.04 -7.13 -6.13
CA ARG A 269 -6.98 -7.31 -7.58
C ARG A 269 -8.32 -7.85 -8.06
N LYS A 270 -8.87 -7.26 -9.13
CA LYS A 270 -10.06 -7.83 -9.78
C LYS A 270 -9.73 -9.19 -10.38
N THR A 271 -10.47 -10.22 -9.98
CA THR A 271 -10.50 -11.48 -10.70
C THR A 271 -11.24 -11.25 -12.02
N SER A 272 -10.53 -11.42 -13.15
CA SER A 272 -11.14 -11.40 -14.48
C SER A 272 -11.99 -12.63 -14.72
#